data_AF-A0A7X5HYX4-F1
#
_entry.id   AF-A0A7X5HYX4-F1
#
_cell.length_a   1.000
_cell.length_b   1.000
_cell.length_c   1.000
_cell.angle_alpha   90.00
_cell.angle_beta   90.00
_cell.angle_gamma   90.00
#
_symmetry.space_group_name_H-M   'P 1'
#
loop_
_entity.id
_entity.type
_entity.pdbx_description
1 polymer ?
#
loop_
_entity_poly.entity_id
_entity_poly.type
_entity_poly.pdbx_seq_one_letter_code
_entity_poly.pdbx_strand_id
1 'polypeptide(L)'
;MKNKVLSQWLILVGIILIFMFLIISIYLILNTTYLQREFNINPKNFIVIDKNDTHGGFHGDGTYHIALDCSKKKEKVLKIVNEWSELPLSENLQLIMYGGEKDGMTYGYNIAKETNIPIIANGYYCFLDRHSDTVDKYSDIDLFDRYSYNFSLAIYDTDTDILYYIRQDT
;
A
#
# COMPACT_ATOMS: atom_id res chain seq x y z
N MET A 1 45.07 32.69 -14.75
CA MET A 1 44.30 32.85 -13.49
C MET A 1 42.77 32.83 -13.69
N LYS A 2 42.18 33.65 -14.58
CA LYS A 2 40.71 33.71 -14.79
C LYS A 2 40.02 32.35 -15.07
N ASN A 3 40.60 31.51 -15.93
CA ASN A 3 39.98 30.22 -16.30
C ASN A 3 39.93 29.21 -15.13
N LYS A 4 40.88 29.27 -14.20
CA LYS A 4 40.93 28.39 -13.03
C LYS A 4 39.85 28.76 -12.00
N VAL A 5 39.63 30.06 -11.80
CA VAL A 5 38.55 30.58 -10.94
C VAL A 5 37.18 30.26 -11.53
N LEU A 6 36.98 30.47 -12.85
CA LEU A 6 35.73 30.11 -13.52
C LEU A 6 35.43 28.60 -13.43
N SER A 7 36.44 27.75 -13.61
CA SER A 7 36.32 26.30 -13.44
C SER A 7 35.92 25.91 -12.00
N GLN A 8 36.48 26.56 -10.99
CA GLN A 8 36.11 26.33 -9.58
C GLN A 8 34.66 26.73 -9.30
N TRP A 9 34.18 27.85 -9.87
CA TRP A 9 32.77 28.26 -9.75
C TRP A 9 31.81 27.27 -10.41
N LEU A 10 32.16 26.77 -11.61
CA LEU A 10 31.35 25.75 -12.29
C LEU A 10 31.24 24.45 -11.48
N ILE A 11 32.36 24.02 -10.86
CA ILE A 11 32.37 22.86 -9.96
C ILE A 11 31.47 23.11 -8.75
N LEU A 12 31.57 24.28 -8.11
CA LEU A 12 30.76 24.63 -6.94
C LEU A 12 29.25 24.66 -7.27
N VAL A 13 28.87 25.27 -8.40
CA VAL A 13 27.48 25.28 -8.87
C VAL A 13 26.98 23.86 -9.15
N GLY A 14 27.80 23.02 -9.79
CA GLY A 14 27.47 21.61 -10.01
C GLY A 14 27.20 20.85 -8.71
N ILE A 15 28.04 21.06 -7.69
CA ILE A 15 27.85 20.45 -6.36
C ILE A 15 26.53 20.91 -5.72
N ILE A 16 26.24 22.22 -5.76
CA ILE A 16 24.99 22.77 -5.21
C ILE A 16 23.77 22.16 -5.90
N LEU A 17 23.80 22.02 -7.24
CA LEU A 17 22.70 21.40 -7.98
C LEU A 17 22.49 19.93 -7.62
N ILE A 18 23.57 19.17 -7.40
CA ILE A 18 23.49 17.78 -6.91
C ILE A 18 22.84 17.73 -5.53
N PHE A 19 23.27 18.60 -4.60
CA PHE A 19 22.65 18.65 -3.26
C PHE A 19 21.17 19.04 -3.32
N MET A 20 20.80 20.02 -4.15
CA MET A 20 19.38 20.37 -4.35
C MET A 20 18.58 19.19 -4.89
N PHE A 21 19.12 18.44 -5.86
CA PHE A 21 18.46 17.25 -6.40
C PHE A 21 18.26 16.16 -5.34
N LEU A 22 19.28 15.91 -4.50
CA LEU A 22 19.18 14.95 -3.40
C LEU A 22 18.11 15.37 -2.38
N ILE A 23 18.07 16.65 -1.99
CA ILE A 23 17.06 17.19 -1.06
C ILE A 23 15.64 17.02 -1.62
N ILE A 24 15.44 17.36 -2.91
CA ILE A 24 14.14 17.20 -3.57
C ILE A 24 13.73 15.72 -3.61
N SER A 25 14.67 14.83 -3.94
CA SER A 25 14.41 13.39 -3.99
C SER A 25 14.02 12.83 -2.62
N ILE A 26 14.73 13.22 -1.56
CA ILE A 26 14.41 12.84 -0.18
C ILE A 26 13.03 13.37 0.21
N TYR A 27 12.72 14.63 -0.10
CA TYR A 27 11.41 15.21 0.19
C TYR A 27 10.26 14.43 -0.48
N LEU A 28 10.44 14.03 -1.74
CA LEU A 28 9.46 13.23 -2.46
C LEU A 28 9.27 11.84 -1.82
N ILE A 29 10.37 11.17 -1.45
CA ILE A 29 10.33 9.86 -0.78
C ILE A 29 9.56 9.95 0.55
N LEU A 30 9.89 10.95 1.37
CA LEU A 30 9.26 11.15 2.68
C LEU A 30 7.77 11.48 2.59
N ASN A 31 7.34 12.12 1.52
CA ASN A 31 5.92 12.51 1.33
C ASN A 31 5.11 11.47 0.54
N THR A 32 5.70 10.32 0.19
CA THR A 32 5.03 9.23 -0.53
C THR A 32 4.33 8.31 0.46
N THR A 33 2.99 8.28 0.37
CA THR A 33 2.13 7.40 1.18
C THR A 33 2.37 5.92 0.90
N TYR A 34 2.05 5.03 1.84
CA TYR A 34 2.20 3.58 1.66
C TYR A 34 1.50 3.07 0.38
N LEU A 35 0.23 3.42 0.18
CA LEU A 35 -0.54 3.07 -1.02
C LEU A 35 0.14 3.49 -2.34
N GLN A 36 0.74 4.69 -2.37
CA GLN A 36 1.47 5.16 -3.55
C GLN A 36 2.76 4.38 -3.76
N ARG A 37 3.46 4.01 -2.69
CA ARG A 37 4.73 3.29 -2.76
C ARG A 37 4.55 1.84 -3.21
N GLU A 38 3.47 1.21 -2.76
CA GLU A 38 3.26 -0.23 -2.91
C GLU A 38 2.43 -0.58 -4.14
N PHE A 39 1.43 0.24 -4.44
CA PHE A 39 0.48 -0.02 -5.51
C PHE A 39 0.43 1.09 -6.56
N ASN A 40 1.33 2.08 -6.50
CA ASN A 40 1.41 3.20 -7.45
C ASN A 40 0.12 4.06 -7.52
N ILE A 41 -0.69 4.03 -6.46
CA ILE A 41 -1.92 4.82 -6.35
C ILE A 41 -1.66 6.01 -5.44
N ASN A 42 -1.60 7.22 -6.02
CA ASN A 42 -1.47 8.44 -5.22
C ASN A 42 -2.86 8.88 -4.70
N PRO A 43 -3.12 8.81 -3.38
CA PRO A 43 -4.44 9.10 -2.80
C PRO A 43 -4.89 10.54 -3.01
N LYS A 44 -3.95 11.49 -3.22
CA LYS A 44 -4.27 12.90 -3.53
C LYS A 44 -5.03 13.07 -4.85
N ASN A 45 -5.07 12.04 -5.69
CA ASN A 45 -5.86 12.06 -6.91
C ASN A 45 -7.36 11.84 -6.66
N PHE A 46 -7.75 11.28 -5.53
CA PHE A 46 -9.09 10.78 -5.25
C PHE A 46 -9.67 11.46 -4.00
N ILE A 47 -10.95 11.18 -3.70
CA ILE A 47 -11.60 11.69 -2.50
C ILE A 47 -11.37 10.66 -1.39
N VAL A 48 -10.78 11.08 -0.27
CA VAL A 48 -10.63 10.20 0.90
C VAL A 48 -11.97 10.14 1.64
N ILE A 49 -12.56 8.95 1.72
CA ILE A 49 -13.82 8.71 2.43
C ILE A 49 -13.55 8.39 3.90
N ASP A 50 -12.56 7.52 4.13
CA ASP A 50 -12.18 7.08 5.46
C ASP A 50 -10.66 6.84 5.51
N LYS A 51 -10.08 7.05 6.69
CA LYS A 51 -8.66 6.84 6.94
C LYS A 51 -8.38 6.68 8.43
N ASN A 52 -7.67 5.62 8.80
CA ASN A 52 -7.16 5.43 10.15
C ASN A 52 -5.73 4.87 10.12
N ASP A 53 -4.97 5.13 11.17
CA ASP A 53 -3.63 4.60 11.36
C ASP A 53 -3.41 4.30 12.84
N THR A 54 -3.33 3.03 13.20
CA THR A 54 -3.10 2.60 14.58
C THR A 54 -1.64 2.30 14.89
N HIS A 55 -0.74 2.40 13.89
CA HIS A 55 0.68 2.15 14.12
C HIS A 55 1.25 3.10 15.17
N GLY A 56 1.99 2.54 16.13
CA GLY A 56 2.59 3.30 17.22
C GLY A 56 3.37 2.42 18.19
N GLY A 57 3.77 3.01 19.32
CA GLY A 57 4.53 2.29 20.35
C GLY A 57 5.94 1.89 19.92
N PHE A 58 6.56 0.99 20.69
CA PHE A 58 7.96 0.60 20.49
C PHE A 58 8.16 -0.37 19.31
N HIS A 59 7.18 -1.24 19.08
CA HIS A 59 7.24 -2.25 18.02
C HIS A 59 6.77 -1.70 16.67
N GLY A 60 5.96 -0.63 16.69
CA GLY A 60 5.42 -0.03 15.47
C GLY A 60 4.26 -0.81 14.88
N ASP A 61 3.76 -1.85 15.56
CA ASP A 61 2.63 -2.66 15.13
C ASP A 61 1.36 -1.82 14.98
N GLY A 62 0.51 -2.23 14.06
CA GLY A 62 -0.78 -1.61 13.84
C GLY A 62 -1.36 -1.91 12.47
N THR A 63 -2.42 -1.18 12.18
CA THR A 63 -3.18 -1.28 10.96
C THR A 63 -3.38 0.14 10.44
N TYR A 64 -2.96 0.37 9.21
CA TYR A 64 -3.29 1.58 8.47
C TYR A 64 -4.33 1.20 7.43
N HIS A 65 -5.44 1.93 7.39
CA HIS A 65 -6.42 1.78 6.32
C HIS A 65 -6.80 3.12 5.69
N ILE A 66 -7.16 3.08 4.42
CA ILE A 66 -7.73 4.21 3.70
C ILE A 66 -8.76 3.72 2.67
N ALA A 67 -9.90 4.40 2.60
CA ALA A 67 -10.91 4.23 1.58
C ALA A 67 -10.96 5.46 0.68
N LEU A 68 -10.92 5.25 -0.63
CA LEU A 68 -10.90 6.30 -1.64
C LEU A 68 -12.10 6.16 -2.58
N ASP A 69 -12.87 7.24 -2.75
CA ASP A 69 -13.86 7.35 -3.82
C ASP A 69 -13.14 7.70 -5.13
N CYS A 70 -13.16 6.74 -6.05
CA CYS A 70 -12.55 6.83 -7.37
C CYS A 70 -13.55 7.20 -8.48
N SER A 71 -14.85 7.33 -8.20
CA SER A 71 -15.93 7.53 -9.19
C SER A 71 -15.61 8.64 -10.21
N LYS A 72 -15.13 9.80 -9.74
CA LYS A 72 -14.79 10.95 -10.60
C LYS A 72 -13.55 10.74 -11.49
N LYS A 73 -12.71 9.75 -11.19
CA LYS A 73 -11.47 9.45 -11.91
C LYS A 73 -11.28 7.95 -12.14
N LYS A 74 -12.37 7.23 -12.40
CA LYS A 74 -12.41 5.78 -12.61
C LYS A 74 -11.36 5.29 -13.61
N GLU A 75 -11.28 5.94 -14.77
CA GLU A 75 -10.29 5.63 -15.81
C GLU A 75 -8.83 5.68 -15.32
N LYS A 76 -8.53 6.48 -14.30
CA LYS A 76 -7.18 6.58 -13.75
C LYS A 76 -6.85 5.39 -12.86
N VAL A 77 -7.81 4.89 -12.07
CA VAL A 77 -7.60 3.73 -11.20
C VAL A 77 -7.65 2.43 -12.02
N LEU A 78 -8.55 2.32 -13.00
CA LEU A 78 -8.65 1.15 -13.89
C LEU A 78 -7.36 0.84 -14.64
N LYS A 79 -6.61 1.86 -15.07
CA LYS A 79 -5.28 1.68 -15.69
C LYS A 79 -4.26 0.97 -14.81
N ILE A 80 -4.47 0.96 -13.49
CA ILE A 80 -3.60 0.32 -12.52
C ILE A 80 -4.18 -1.04 -12.12
N VAL A 81 -5.48 -1.07 -11.76
CA VAL A 81 -6.10 -2.27 -11.19
C VAL A 81 -6.42 -3.36 -12.22
N ASN A 82 -6.43 -3.06 -13.52
CA ASN A 82 -6.62 -4.08 -14.55
C ASN A 82 -5.47 -5.11 -14.62
N GLU A 83 -4.32 -4.81 -14.02
CA GLU A 83 -3.19 -5.75 -13.90
C GLU A 83 -3.24 -6.56 -12.59
N TRP A 84 -4.28 -6.37 -11.77
CA TRP A 84 -4.46 -7.04 -10.48
C TRP A 84 -5.30 -8.31 -10.63
N SER A 85 -5.35 -9.12 -9.58
CA SER A 85 -6.20 -10.31 -9.54
C SER A 85 -7.67 -9.91 -9.48
N GLU A 86 -8.53 -10.61 -10.22
CA GLU A 86 -9.98 -10.45 -10.11
C GLU A 86 -10.49 -11.04 -8.79
N LEU A 87 -11.51 -10.41 -8.20
CA LEU A 87 -12.24 -10.98 -7.08
C LEU A 87 -12.98 -12.27 -7.49
N PRO A 88 -13.23 -13.21 -6.56
CA PRO A 88 -13.10 -13.10 -5.10
C PRO A 88 -11.66 -13.16 -4.58
N LEU A 89 -11.45 -12.73 -3.34
CA LEU A 89 -10.19 -12.93 -2.62
C LEU A 89 -9.86 -14.43 -2.55
N SER A 90 -8.57 -14.77 -2.49
CA SER A 90 -8.12 -16.11 -2.13
C SER A 90 -8.65 -16.52 -0.75
N GLU A 91 -8.70 -17.83 -0.48
CA GLU A 91 -9.21 -18.36 0.79
C GLU A 91 -8.44 -17.79 2.00
N ASN A 92 -7.12 -17.66 1.92
CA ASN A 92 -6.34 -17.11 3.03
C ASN A 92 -6.66 -15.63 3.29
N LEU A 93 -6.82 -14.84 2.22
CA LEU A 93 -7.21 -13.43 2.35
C LEU A 93 -8.66 -13.26 2.82
N GLN A 94 -9.57 -14.16 2.46
CA GLN A 94 -10.92 -14.17 3.03
C GLN A 94 -10.89 -14.44 4.54
N LEU A 95 -10.13 -15.44 4.97
CA LEU A 95 -10.00 -15.81 6.38
C LEU A 95 -9.37 -14.70 7.22
N ILE A 96 -8.34 -13.99 6.72
CA ILE A 96 -7.73 -12.89 7.49
C ILE A 96 -8.62 -11.64 7.52
N MET A 97 -9.38 -11.39 6.45
CA MET A 97 -10.26 -10.22 6.36
C MET A 97 -11.54 -10.38 7.18
N TYR A 98 -12.19 -11.54 7.08
CA TYR A 98 -13.55 -11.74 7.60
C TYR A 98 -13.65 -12.83 8.67
N GLY A 99 -12.57 -13.57 8.93
CA GLY A 99 -12.57 -14.74 9.79
C GLY A 99 -13.21 -15.96 9.11
N GLY A 100 -13.32 -17.06 9.85
CA GLY A 100 -13.99 -18.26 9.37
C GLY A 100 -13.43 -19.55 9.96
N GLU A 101 -13.77 -20.67 9.33
CA GLU A 101 -13.26 -21.99 9.71
C GLU A 101 -12.64 -22.67 8.49
N LYS A 102 -11.47 -23.28 8.68
CA LYS A 102 -10.77 -24.08 7.67
C LYS A 102 -10.06 -25.23 8.35
N ASP A 103 -10.21 -26.43 7.81
CA ASP A 103 -9.58 -27.67 8.30
C ASP A 103 -9.78 -27.92 9.81
N GLY A 104 -10.95 -27.54 10.35
CA GLY A 104 -11.28 -27.67 11.77
C GLY A 104 -10.63 -26.63 12.69
N MET A 105 -9.94 -25.63 12.13
CA MET A 105 -9.39 -24.48 12.84
C MET A 105 -10.25 -23.24 12.62
N THR A 106 -10.53 -22.51 13.70
CA THR A 106 -11.24 -21.22 13.65
C THR A 106 -10.24 -20.07 13.52
N TYR A 107 -10.40 -19.25 12.48
CA TYR A 107 -9.65 -18.03 12.24
C TYR A 107 -10.47 -16.84 12.75
N GLY A 108 -10.03 -16.23 13.84
CA GLY A 108 -10.72 -15.13 14.52
C GLY A 108 -10.35 -13.72 14.03
N TYR A 109 -9.45 -13.60 13.07
CA TYR A 109 -9.06 -12.32 12.48
C TYR A 109 -10.26 -11.68 11.76
N ASN A 110 -10.44 -10.36 11.91
CA ASN A 110 -11.55 -9.67 11.28
C ASN A 110 -11.18 -8.22 10.95
N ILE A 111 -10.14 -8.07 10.12
CA ILE A 111 -9.64 -6.76 9.69
C ILE A 111 -10.76 -5.94 9.03
N ALA A 112 -11.65 -6.59 8.26
CA ALA A 112 -12.77 -5.92 7.60
C ALA A 112 -13.71 -5.25 8.60
N LYS A 113 -14.02 -5.90 9.73
CA LYS A 113 -14.83 -5.31 10.80
C LYS A 113 -14.12 -4.16 11.49
N GLU A 114 -12.81 -4.27 11.72
CA GLU A 114 -12.01 -3.21 12.37
C GLU A 114 -11.86 -1.96 11.49
N THR A 115 -11.87 -2.16 10.17
CA THR A 115 -11.66 -1.09 9.17
C THR A 115 -12.95 -0.66 8.45
N ASN A 116 -14.10 -1.23 8.82
CA ASN A 116 -15.41 -1.02 8.18
C ASN A 116 -15.42 -1.29 6.66
N ILE A 117 -14.63 -2.26 6.19
CA ILE A 117 -14.60 -2.67 4.79
C ILE A 117 -15.74 -3.67 4.56
N PRO A 118 -16.65 -3.43 3.60
CA PRO A 118 -17.72 -4.36 3.31
C PRO A 118 -17.20 -5.61 2.59
N ILE A 119 -18.03 -6.64 2.49
CA ILE A 119 -17.77 -7.75 1.56
C ILE A 119 -17.93 -7.22 0.14
N ILE A 120 -16.88 -7.36 -0.67
CA ILE A 120 -16.84 -6.89 -2.06
C ILE A 120 -16.93 -8.12 -2.98
N ALA A 121 -17.96 -8.13 -3.84
CA ALA A 121 -18.22 -9.24 -4.74
C ALA A 121 -17.51 -9.10 -6.09
N ASN A 122 -17.47 -7.87 -6.63
CA ASN A 122 -16.96 -7.60 -7.98
C ASN A 122 -15.82 -6.58 -7.93
N GLY A 123 -14.75 -6.87 -8.66
CA GLY A 123 -13.63 -5.96 -8.84
C GLY A 123 -12.29 -6.65 -8.77
N TYR A 124 -11.29 -5.95 -8.25
CA TYR A 124 -9.89 -6.36 -8.34
C TYR A 124 -9.18 -6.23 -7.00
N TYR A 125 -8.20 -7.08 -6.74
CA TYR A 125 -7.36 -7.00 -5.55
C TYR A 125 -5.89 -7.26 -5.85
N CYS A 126 -5.01 -6.62 -5.08
CA CYS A 126 -3.58 -6.89 -5.11
C CYS A 126 -3.07 -7.07 -3.68
N PHE A 127 -2.41 -8.19 -3.45
CA PHE A 127 -1.78 -8.53 -2.19
C PHE A 127 -0.28 -8.33 -2.28
N LEU A 128 0.32 -7.74 -1.25
CA LEU A 128 1.74 -7.55 -1.13
C LEU A 128 2.20 -8.05 0.24
N ASP A 129 2.87 -9.19 0.27
CA ASP A 129 3.58 -9.70 1.42
C ASP A 129 4.87 -8.89 1.64
N ARG A 130 5.00 -8.35 2.86
CA ARG A 130 6.15 -7.55 3.31
C ARG A 130 6.89 -8.23 4.44
N HIS A 131 6.54 -9.48 4.77
CA HIS A 131 7.26 -10.27 5.75
C HIS A 131 8.69 -10.54 5.26
N SER A 132 9.67 -10.54 6.17
CA SER A 132 11.10 -10.70 5.81
C SER A 132 11.42 -12.00 5.09
N ASP A 133 10.66 -13.05 5.42
CA ASP A 133 10.88 -14.41 4.95
C ASP A 133 10.06 -14.75 3.69
N THR A 134 9.40 -13.76 3.09
CA THR A 134 8.62 -13.95 1.86
C THR A 134 9.51 -14.30 0.68
N VAL A 135 9.14 -15.33 -0.09
CA VAL A 135 9.82 -15.70 -1.34
C VAL A 135 9.13 -15.06 -2.53
N ASP A 136 7.80 -15.13 -2.58
CA ASP A 136 6.96 -14.44 -3.55
C ASP A 136 6.06 -13.43 -2.85
N LYS A 137 6.41 -12.16 -3.01
CA LYS A 137 5.71 -11.04 -2.38
C LYS A 137 4.26 -10.86 -2.83
N TYR A 138 3.81 -11.52 -3.91
CA TYR A 138 2.42 -11.45 -4.36
C TYR A 138 1.61 -12.72 -4.04
N SER A 139 2.22 -13.67 -3.33
CA SER A 139 1.59 -14.92 -2.87
C SER A 139 1.24 -14.85 -1.39
N ASP A 140 0.04 -15.31 -1.04
CA ASP A 140 -0.48 -15.39 0.31
C ASP A 140 -0.48 -16.83 0.88
N ILE A 141 0.18 -17.78 0.20
CA ILE A 141 0.19 -19.19 0.57
C ILE A 141 0.74 -19.40 1.99
N ASP A 142 1.84 -18.73 2.31
CA ASP A 142 2.53 -18.86 3.61
C ASP A 142 1.94 -17.95 4.70
N LEU A 143 0.81 -17.27 4.44
CA LEU A 143 0.27 -16.25 5.33
C LEU A 143 0.04 -16.77 6.75
N PHE A 144 -0.49 -17.99 6.89
CA PHE A 144 -0.80 -18.60 8.19
C PHE A 144 0.29 -19.53 8.74
N ASP A 145 1.40 -19.69 8.02
CA ASP A 145 2.52 -20.55 8.45
C ASP A 145 3.55 -19.78 9.31
N ARG A 146 3.22 -18.54 9.69
CA ARG A 146 4.12 -17.59 10.37
C ARG A 146 3.41 -16.84 11.50
N TYR A 147 4.22 -16.30 12.41
CA TYR A 147 3.75 -15.69 13.66
C TYR A 147 3.40 -14.21 13.56
N SER A 148 3.74 -13.55 12.44
CA SER A 148 3.44 -12.14 12.20
C SER A 148 2.86 -11.90 10.82
N TYR A 149 2.00 -10.88 10.74
CA TYR A 149 1.30 -10.48 9.53
C TYR A 149 1.80 -9.11 9.10
N ASN A 150 2.82 -9.11 8.26
CA ASN A 150 3.38 -7.92 7.67
C ASN A 150 3.02 -7.88 6.18
N PHE A 151 1.86 -7.31 5.85
CA PHE A 151 1.36 -7.29 4.48
C PHE A 151 0.61 -6.00 4.14
N SER A 152 0.30 -5.85 2.87
CA SER A 152 -0.59 -4.83 2.35
C SER A 152 -1.60 -5.46 1.40
N LEU A 153 -2.85 -5.00 1.46
CA LEU A 153 -3.93 -5.46 0.60
C LEU A 153 -4.68 -4.26 0.05
N ALA A 154 -4.80 -4.17 -1.26
CA ALA A 154 -5.69 -3.22 -1.93
C ALA A 154 -6.83 -3.95 -2.60
N ILE A 155 -8.05 -3.44 -2.47
CA ILE A 155 -9.26 -3.99 -3.08
C ILE A 155 -10.03 -2.84 -3.74
N TYR A 156 -10.26 -2.93 -5.04
CA TYR A 156 -11.09 -2.01 -5.78
C TYR A 156 -12.45 -2.65 -6.05
N ASP A 157 -13.51 -2.03 -5.52
CA ASP A 157 -14.89 -2.40 -5.76
C ASP A 157 -15.41 -1.73 -7.04
N THR A 158 -15.73 -2.54 -8.06
CA THR A 158 -16.23 -2.02 -9.34
C THR A 158 -17.70 -1.60 -9.30
N ASP A 159 -18.45 -2.04 -8.30
CA ASP A 159 -19.87 -1.71 -8.14
C ASP A 159 -20.04 -0.31 -7.53
N THR A 160 -19.15 0.07 -6.61
CA THR A 160 -19.19 1.37 -5.91
C THR A 160 -18.10 2.35 -6.34
N ASP A 161 -17.12 1.91 -7.12
CA ASP A 161 -15.90 2.67 -7.47
C ASP A 161 -15.10 3.13 -6.24
N ILE A 162 -15.12 2.34 -5.16
CA ILE A 162 -14.33 2.58 -3.95
C ILE A 162 -13.09 1.69 -3.97
N LEU A 163 -11.92 2.31 -3.74
CA LEU A 163 -10.68 1.59 -3.47
C LEU A 163 -10.41 1.56 -1.96
N TYR A 164 -10.28 0.37 -1.42
CA TYR A 164 -9.84 0.12 -0.05
C TYR A 164 -8.37 -0.30 -0.05
N TYR A 165 -7.61 0.20 0.91
CA TYR A 165 -6.24 -0.23 1.15
C TYR A 165 -6.02 -0.45 2.63
N ILE A 166 -5.39 -1.56 2.95
CA ILE A 166 -4.96 -1.96 4.28
C ILE A 166 -3.46 -2.21 4.26
N ARG A 167 -2.79 -1.78 5.31
CA ARG A 167 -1.45 -2.19 5.68
C ARG A 167 -1.51 -2.75 7.09
N GLN A 168 -1.12 -4.01 7.25
CA GLN A 168 -1.03 -4.68 8.55
C GLN A 168 0.44 -4.88 8.90
N ASP A 169 0.83 -4.48 10.10
CA ASP A 169 2.12 -4.78 10.70
C ASP A 169 1.88 -5.36 12.12
N THR A 170 2.43 -6.55 12.41
CA THR A 170 2.34 -7.22 13.73
C THR A 170 3.63 -7.94 14.09
#